data_AF-A0A850SDU8-F1
#
_entry.id   AF-A0A850SDU8-F1
#
_cell.length_a   1.000
_cell.length_b   1.000
_cell.length_c   1.000
_cell.angle_alpha   90.00
_cell.angle_beta   90.00
_cell.angle_gamma   90.00
#
_symmetry.space_group_name_H-M   'P 1'
#
loop_
_entity.id
_entity.type
_entity.pdbx_description
1 polymer ?
#
loop_
_entity_poly.entity_id
_entity_poly.type
_entity_poly.pdbx_seq_one_letter_code
_entity_poly.pdbx_strand_id
1 'polypeptide(L)'
;MPAAQQVTEDQVYTALRKCMDPEIPVNVVDLGLIYGVKVAQGKDVDIKMTMTTRGCPLHDTLVSDVKRYVGKVPGIGSINVEIVWDPPWSLEKMNPAVREQLGFGKPKLRFQIDYEKSMPLKQGRFIKQEDGSMILANEKEQGFMVNEAIVDFWKSCDGTKTITQLTDQFSAKLGMPRQQVEQEVVQLVQQLLESELLKA
;
A
#
# COMPACT_ATOMS: atom_id res chain seq x y z
N MET A 1 50.07 9.64 -4.86
CA MET A 1 49.35 10.47 -3.88
C MET A 1 47.93 9.92 -3.80
N PRO A 2 47.46 9.32 -2.70
CA PRO A 2 46.09 8.83 -2.66
C PRO A 2 45.15 10.03 -2.65
N ALA A 3 44.19 10.03 -3.58
CA ALA A 3 43.17 11.06 -3.71
C ALA A 3 42.46 11.27 -2.37
N ALA A 4 42.28 12.53 -1.98
CA ALA A 4 41.51 12.88 -0.78
C ALA A 4 40.17 12.14 -0.82
N GLN A 5 39.93 11.21 0.11
CA GLN A 5 38.63 10.58 0.31
C GLN A 5 37.65 11.67 0.78
N GLN A 6 37.07 12.38 -0.18
CA GLN A 6 35.90 13.21 0.04
C GLN A 6 34.71 12.26 0.17
N VAL A 7 33.99 12.39 1.28
CA VAL A 7 32.71 11.71 1.46
C VAL A 7 31.76 12.32 0.44
N THR A 8 31.25 11.51 -0.48
CA THR A 8 30.22 11.91 -1.43
C THR A 8 28.84 11.64 -0.87
N GLU A 9 27.87 12.44 -1.30
CA GLU A 9 26.45 12.24 -0.97
C GLU A 9 25.98 10.82 -1.34
N ASP A 10 26.44 10.27 -2.45
CA ASP A 10 26.11 8.91 -2.91
C ASP A 10 26.49 7.81 -1.90
N GLN A 11 27.65 7.95 -1.24
CA GLN A 11 28.08 7.02 -0.19
C GLN A 11 27.16 7.09 1.03
N VAL A 12 26.71 8.28 1.38
CA VAL A 12 25.73 8.49 2.47
C VAL A 12 24.38 7.90 2.07
N TYR A 13 23.89 8.14 0.85
CA TYR A 13 22.66 7.55 0.34
C TYR A 13 22.72 6.02 0.31
N THR A 14 23.87 5.44 -0.05
CA THR A 14 24.08 3.99 -0.02
C THR A 14 24.02 3.44 1.40
N ALA A 15 24.56 4.16 2.39
CA ALA A 15 24.45 3.78 3.80
C ALA A 15 23.02 3.92 4.32
N LEU A 16 22.32 5.00 3.96
CA LEU A 16 20.91 5.23 4.29
C LEU A 16 20.00 4.17 3.66
N ARG A 17 20.31 3.70 2.45
CA ARG A 17 19.61 2.57 1.81
C ARG A 17 19.77 1.23 2.55
N LYS A 18 20.67 1.12 3.53
CA LYS A 18 20.79 -0.05 4.40
C LYS A 18 19.98 0.08 5.69
N CYS A 19 19.47 1.29 5.98
CA CYS A 19 18.53 1.52 7.08
C CYS A 19 17.13 1.18 6.60
N MET A 20 16.60 0.07 7.12
CA MET A 20 15.21 -0.34 6.91
C MET A 20 14.37 0.14 8.09
N ASP A 21 13.16 0.61 7.80
CA ASP A 21 12.22 0.95 8.85
C ASP A 21 11.68 -0.33 9.53
N PRO A 22 11.62 -0.39 10.87
CA PRO A 22 11.16 -1.58 11.58
C PRO A 22 9.64 -1.80 11.50
N GLU A 23 8.86 -0.76 11.17
CA GLU A 23 7.39 -0.86 11.01
C GLU A 23 7.03 -1.19 9.55
N ILE A 24 7.80 -0.68 8.59
CA ILE A 24 7.61 -0.93 7.16
C ILE A 24 8.94 -1.47 6.61
N PRO A 25 9.02 -2.72 6.10
CA PRO A 25 10.27 -3.37 5.66
C PRO A 25 10.82 -2.78 4.34
N VAL A 26 11.10 -1.48 4.36
CA VAL A 26 11.52 -0.64 3.24
C VAL A 26 12.55 0.37 3.74
N ASN A 27 13.45 0.73 2.84
CA ASN A 27 14.57 1.62 3.15
C ASN A 27 14.09 3.06 3.33
N VAL A 28 14.65 3.78 4.30
CA VAL A 28 14.26 5.17 4.62
C VAL A 28 14.39 6.14 3.43
N VAL A 29 15.34 5.88 2.53
CA VAL A 29 15.53 6.65 1.29
C VAL A 29 14.36 6.43 0.33
N ASP A 30 13.95 5.17 0.20
CA ASP A 30 12.97 4.75 -0.79
C ASP A 30 11.53 5.03 -0.32
N LEU A 31 11.34 4.96 0.99
CA LEU A 31 10.16 5.43 1.70
C LEU A 31 9.96 6.96 1.58
N GLY A 32 10.97 7.69 1.09
CA GLY A 32 10.90 9.16 0.92
C GLY A 32 10.96 9.90 2.25
N LEU A 33 11.54 9.29 3.29
CA LEU A 33 11.73 9.94 4.58
C LEU A 33 12.92 10.91 4.56
N ILE A 34 13.88 10.73 3.64
CA ILE A 34 15.03 11.62 3.50
C ILE A 34 14.68 12.78 2.57
N TYR A 35 14.71 14.01 3.09
CA TYR A 35 14.43 15.23 2.33
C TYR A 35 15.69 15.83 1.72
N GLY A 36 16.84 15.58 2.35
CA GLY A 36 18.11 16.02 1.82
C GLY A 36 19.26 15.51 2.67
N VAL A 37 20.38 15.29 2.00
CA VAL A 37 21.67 15.02 2.61
C VAL A 37 22.59 16.13 2.14
N LYS A 38 23.30 16.78 3.06
CA LYS A 38 24.36 17.73 2.74
C LYS A 38 25.65 17.26 3.36
N VAL A 39 26.68 17.10 2.54
CA VAL A 39 28.03 16.79 3.00
C VAL A 39 28.86 18.07 2.96
N ALA A 40 29.33 18.51 4.12
CA ALA A 40 30.21 19.67 4.24
C ALA A 40 31.66 19.32 3.87
N GLN A 41 32.45 20.34 3.49
CA GLN A 41 33.88 20.17 3.16
C GLN A 41 34.71 19.58 4.32
N GLY A 42 34.21 19.67 5.56
CA GLY A 42 34.82 19.08 6.77
C GLY A 42 34.55 17.58 6.97
N LYS A 43 33.84 16.91 6.05
CA LYS A 43 33.32 15.53 6.16
C LYS A 43 32.12 15.38 7.11
N ASP A 44 31.64 16.48 7.68
CA ASP A 44 30.39 16.50 8.44
C ASP A 44 29.20 16.32 7.50
N VAL A 45 28.22 15.55 7.96
CA VAL A 45 27.03 15.20 7.18
C VAL A 45 25.79 15.66 7.92
N ASP A 46 25.01 16.50 7.26
CA ASP A 46 23.72 16.98 7.73
C ASP A 46 22.61 16.26 6.95
N ILE A 47 21.73 15.58 7.67
CA ILE A 47 20.65 14.77 7.09
C ILE A 47 19.33 15.33 7.58
N LYS A 48 18.51 15.78 6.64
CA LYS A 48 17.13 16.19 6.90
C LYS A 48 16.20 15.04 6.59
N MET A 49 15.47 14.59 7.59
CA MET A 49 14.48 13.52 7.43
C MET A 49 13.13 13.89 8.05
N THR A 50 12.08 13.24 7.59
CA THR A 50 10.73 13.29 8.18
C THR A 50 10.36 11.90 8.71
N MET A 51 9.27 11.80 9.45
CA MET A 51 8.68 10.52 9.85
C MET A 51 7.24 10.38 9.36
N THR A 52 6.79 9.12 9.29
CA THR A 52 5.42 8.74 8.95
C THR A 52 4.41 9.12 10.04
N THR A 53 4.83 9.07 11.32
CA THR A 53 3.96 9.33 12.48
C THR A 53 4.60 10.29 13.47
N ARG A 54 3.83 11.31 13.91
CA ARG A 54 4.24 12.21 15.00
C ARG A 54 4.11 11.50 16.35
N GLY A 55 5.22 11.32 17.07
CA GLY A 55 5.22 10.86 18.46
C GLY A 55 5.45 9.36 18.70
N CYS A 56 5.90 8.57 17.71
CA CYS A 56 6.30 7.18 17.95
C CYS A 56 7.67 7.12 18.65
N PRO A 57 7.84 6.44 19.80
CA PRO A 57 9.13 6.33 20.51
C PRO A 57 10.25 5.70 19.67
N LEU A 58 9.91 5.07 18.55
CA LEU A 58 10.83 4.49 17.57
C LEU A 58 11.62 5.54 16.77
N HIS A 59 11.23 6.82 16.81
CA HIS A 59 11.95 7.87 16.08
C HIS A 59 13.42 8.01 16.52
N ASP A 60 13.69 7.88 17.81
CA ASP A 60 15.03 8.03 18.37
C ASP A 60 15.92 6.84 17.99
N THR A 61 15.33 5.64 17.98
CA THR A 61 15.96 4.42 17.49
C THR A 61 16.30 4.55 16.01
N LEU A 62 15.36 4.99 15.17
CA LEU A 62 15.61 5.15 13.72
C LEU A 62 16.71 6.17 13.44
N VAL A 63 16.70 7.32 14.14
CA VAL A 63 17.77 8.33 14.03
C VAL A 63 19.11 7.75 14.47
N SER A 64 19.15 6.99 15.55
CA SER A 64 20.37 6.35 16.04
C SER A 64 20.88 5.30 15.06
N ASP A 65 20.01 4.49 14.46
CA ASP A 65 20.38 3.56 13.40
C ASP A 65 20.92 4.31 12.19
N VAL A 66 20.24 5.34 11.69
CA VAL A 66 20.73 6.17 10.58
C VAL A 66 22.13 6.71 10.88
N LYS A 67 22.35 7.29 12.06
CA LYS A 67 23.69 7.76 12.48
C LYS A 67 24.70 6.61 12.50
N ARG A 68 24.32 5.43 12.98
CA ARG A 68 25.18 4.25 13.04
C ARG A 68 25.55 3.72 11.67
N TYR A 69 24.60 3.65 10.72
CA TYR A 69 24.86 3.18 9.36
C TYR A 69 25.68 4.19 8.56
N VAL A 70 25.35 5.48 8.66
CA VAL A 70 26.12 6.56 8.03
C VAL A 70 27.52 6.64 8.65
N GLY A 71 27.66 6.44 9.96
CA GLY A 71 28.94 6.37 10.67
C GLY A 71 29.88 5.25 10.20
N LYS A 72 29.37 4.23 9.50
CA LYS A 72 30.19 3.18 8.90
C LYS A 72 30.84 3.62 7.59
N VAL A 73 30.49 4.78 7.03
CA VAL A 73 31.10 5.29 5.80
C VAL A 73 32.53 5.77 6.13
N PRO A 74 33.57 5.18 5.51
CA PRO A 74 34.94 5.58 5.77
C PRO A 74 35.20 7.04 5.42
N GLY A 75 35.70 7.79 6.39
CA GLY A 75 36.04 9.20 6.24
C GLY A 75 34.94 10.18 6.64
N ILE A 76 33.81 9.72 7.20
CA ILE A 76 32.74 10.59 7.70
C ILE A 76 33.12 11.23 9.04
N GLY A 77 32.77 12.50 9.21
CA GLY A 77 32.97 13.28 10.42
C GLY A 77 31.74 13.23 11.33
N SER A 78 31.26 14.41 11.76
CA SER A 78 30.07 14.50 12.59
C SER A 78 28.81 14.24 11.77
N ILE A 79 27.84 13.52 12.33
CA ILE A 79 26.56 13.23 11.67
C ILE A 79 25.46 13.95 12.43
N ASN A 80 24.92 15.00 11.80
CA ASN A 80 23.76 15.71 12.30
C ASN A 80 22.51 15.19 11.59
N VAL A 81 21.49 14.82 12.37
CA VAL A 81 20.20 14.36 11.83
C VAL A 81 19.12 15.27 12.38
N GLU A 82 18.49 16.01 11.49
CA GLU A 82 17.39 16.93 11.80
C GLU A 82 16.07 16.31 11.33
N ILE A 83 15.15 16.12 12.28
CA ILE A 83 13.78 15.72 11.97
C ILE A 83 12.97 16.97 11.64
N VAL A 84 12.53 17.08 10.39
CA VAL A 84 11.63 18.12 9.92
C VAL A 84 10.23 17.56 9.75
N TRP A 85 9.23 18.31 10.22
CA TRP A 85 7.81 17.97 10.09
C TRP A 85 7.10 18.78 9.01
N ASP A 86 7.80 19.77 8.46
CA ASP A 86 7.34 20.65 7.40
C ASP A 86 8.36 20.62 6.24
N PRO A 87 7.93 20.26 5.01
CA PRO A 87 6.61 19.75 4.64
C PRO A 87 6.28 18.39 5.30
N PRO A 88 5.00 18.02 5.50
CA PRO A 88 4.64 16.71 6.02
C PRO A 88 5.02 15.60 5.05
N TRP A 89 5.37 14.43 5.59
CA TRP A 89 5.52 13.23 4.76
C TRP A 89 4.17 12.87 4.12
N SER A 90 4.21 12.40 2.88
CA SER A 90 3.03 11.96 2.13
C SER A 90 3.43 10.81 1.22
N LEU A 91 2.50 9.89 0.97
CA LEU A 91 2.67 8.70 0.13
C LEU A 91 3.09 9.01 -1.32
N GLU A 92 2.99 10.28 -1.74
CA GLU A 92 3.46 10.78 -3.04
C GLU A 92 4.99 10.93 -3.10
N LYS A 93 5.67 11.07 -1.95
CA LYS A 93 7.13 11.16 -1.85
C LYS A 93 7.83 9.80 -1.88
N MET A 94 7.05 8.73 -1.73
CA MET A 94 7.54 7.37 -1.78
C MET A 94 7.87 6.98 -3.22
N ASN A 95 8.98 6.26 -3.42
CA ASN A 95 9.37 5.81 -4.74
C ASN A 95 8.24 4.96 -5.37
N PRO A 96 7.79 5.25 -6.60
CA PRO A 96 6.68 4.52 -7.23
C PRO A 96 6.87 3.01 -7.22
N ALA A 97 8.09 2.51 -7.47
CA ALA A 97 8.39 1.08 -7.48
C ALA A 97 8.10 0.39 -6.14
N VAL A 98 8.37 1.07 -5.03
CA VAL A 98 8.20 0.50 -3.69
C VAL A 98 6.82 0.80 -3.12
N ARG A 99 6.22 1.91 -3.55
CA ARG A 99 4.79 2.15 -3.38
C ARG A 99 3.96 1.03 -4.01
N GLU A 100 4.37 0.55 -5.18
CA GLU A 100 3.78 -0.61 -5.86
C GLU A 100 4.06 -1.92 -5.11
N GLN A 101 5.29 -2.16 -4.62
CA GLN A 101 5.61 -3.35 -3.85
C GLN A 101 4.86 -3.45 -2.51
N LEU A 102 4.65 -2.33 -1.82
CA LEU A 102 3.94 -2.28 -0.54
C LEU A 102 2.42 -2.16 -0.68
N GLY A 103 1.89 -1.97 -1.90
CA GLY A 103 0.46 -1.87 -2.14
C GLY A 103 -0.19 -0.56 -1.64
N PHE A 104 0.61 0.45 -1.29
CA PHE A 104 0.12 1.73 -0.80
C PHE A 104 -0.28 2.64 -1.97
N GLY A 105 -1.48 2.45 -2.52
CA GLY A 105 -2.01 3.33 -3.58
C GLY A 105 -2.93 2.65 -4.60
N LYS A 106 -3.12 1.34 -4.49
CA LYS A 106 -4.23 0.63 -5.12
C LYS A 106 -4.70 -0.41 -4.11
N PRO A 107 -6.01 -0.53 -3.78
CA PRO A 107 -6.50 -1.78 -3.20
C PRO A 107 -5.97 -2.91 -4.10
N LYS A 108 -5.46 -4.02 -3.54
CA LYS A 108 -4.79 -5.10 -4.27
C LYS A 108 -5.65 -5.64 -5.42
N LEU A 109 -5.70 -4.92 -6.54
CA LEU A 109 -6.31 -5.32 -7.79
C LEU A 109 -5.23 -6.08 -8.53
N ARG A 110 -5.14 -7.39 -8.24
CA ARG A 110 -4.41 -8.33 -9.12
C ARG A 110 -5.01 -8.42 -10.52
N PHE A 111 -6.17 -7.79 -10.75
CA PHE A 111 -6.80 -7.62 -12.05
C PHE A 111 -7.13 -6.13 -12.23
N GLN A 112 -6.57 -5.46 -13.24
CA GLN A 112 -7.19 -4.26 -13.78
C GLN A 112 -8.50 -4.68 -14.41
N ILE A 113 -9.56 -4.76 -13.61
CA ILE A 113 -10.90 -4.96 -14.12
C ILE A 113 -11.35 -3.58 -14.61
N ASP A 114 -11.41 -3.39 -15.92
CA ASP A 114 -12.01 -2.19 -16.50
C ASP A 114 -13.50 -2.16 -16.10
N TYR A 115 -13.82 -1.43 -15.04
CA TYR A 115 -15.16 -1.32 -14.43
C TYR A 115 -16.29 -0.92 -15.39
N GLU A 116 -15.91 -0.31 -16.52
CA GLU A 116 -16.79 0.11 -17.59
C GLU A 116 -16.96 -0.93 -18.70
N LYS A 117 -16.06 -1.92 -18.79
CA LYS A 117 -16.05 -2.96 -19.85
C LYS A 117 -16.31 -4.37 -19.35
N SER A 118 -15.98 -4.67 -18.10
CA SER A 118 -16.14 -6.02 -17.54
C SER A 118 -17.59 -6.25 -17.14
N MET A 119 -18.17 -7.28 -17.74
CA MET A 119 -19.55 -7.73 -17.50
C MET A 119 -19.47 -9.06 -16.75
N PRO A 120 -19.37 -9.03 -15.41
CA PRO A 120 -19.16 -10.25 -14.65
C PRO A 120 -20.38 -11.16 -14.76
N LEU A 121 -20.12 -12.39 -15.18
CA LEU A 121 -21.11 -13.47 -15.25
C LEU A 121 -21.05 -14.26 -13.94
N LYS A 122 -22.17 -14.33 -13.22
CA LYS A 122 -22.30 -15.17 -12.02
C LYS A 122 -22.04 -16.65 -12.33
N GLN A 123 -21.27 -17.29 -11.47
CA GLN A 123 -20.93 -18.71 -11.53
C GLN A 123 -21.06 -19.34 -10.15
N GLY A 124 -21.40 -20.62 -10.09
CA GLY A 124 -21.61 -21.36 -8.84
C GLY A 124 -23.07 -21.45 -8.39
N ARG A 125 -23.26 -21.91 -7.16
CA ARG A 125 -24.57 -22.24 -6.57
C ARG A 125 -24.78 -21.49 -5.26
N PHE A 126 -25.98 -20.97 -5.06
CA PHE A 126 -26.41 -20.39 -3.79
C PHE A 126 -26.95 -21.50 -2.87
N ILE A 127 -26.43 -21.55 -1.64
CA ILE A 127 -26.81 -22.50 -0.60
C ILE A 127 -27.26 -21.69 0.62
N LYS A 128 -28.49 -21.92 1.08
CA LYS A 128 -28.98 -21.39 2.35
C LYS A 128 -28.88 -22.48 3.40
N GLN A 129 -28.07 -22.27 4.42
CA GLN A 129 -27.96 -23.21 5.54
C GLN A 129 -29.17 -23.09 6.47
N GLU A 130 -29.42 -24.16 7.24
CA GLU A 130 -30.55 -24.27 8.18
C GLU A 130 -30.48 -23.22 9.30
N ASP A 131 -29.29 -22.73 9.63
CA ASP A 131 -29.03 -21.65 10.60
C ASP A 131 -29.38 -20.25 10.06
N GLY A 132 -29.83 -20.13 8.80
CA GLY A 132 -30.15 -18.86 8.16
C GLY A 132 -28.96 -18.18 7.47
N SER A 133 -27.75 -18.73 7.62
CA SER A 133 -26.53 -18.31 6.91
C SER A 133 -26.63 -18.57 5.40
N MET A 134 -26.20 -17.61 4.59
CA MET A 134 -26.21 -17.67 3.13
C MET A 134 -24.78 -17.92 2.60
N ILE A 135 -24.61 -18.90 1.72
CA ILE A 135 -23.30 -19.29 1.17
C ILE A 135 -23.38 -19.35 -0.35
N LEU A 136 -22.38 -18.80 -1.04
CA LEU A 136 -22.14 -19.05 -2.46
C LEU A 136 -21.05 -20.10 -2.60
N ALA A 137 -21.37 -21.25 -3.19
CA ALA A 137 -20.39 -22.32 -3.43
C ALA A 137 -20.00 -22.38 -4.91
N ASN A 138 -18.70 -22.44 -5.19
CA ASN A 138 -18.20 -22.60 -6.55
C ASN A 138 -18.24 -24.09 -7.00
N GLU A 139 -17.76 -24.37 -8.22
CA GLU A 139 -17.66 -25.74 -8.74
C GLU A 139 -16.66 -26.61 -7.96
N LYS A 140 -15.72 -26.00 -7.23
CA LYS A 140 -14.75 -26.66 -6.34
C LYS A 140 -15.27 -26.86 -4.91
N GLU A 141 -16.58 -26.73 -4.70
CA GLU A 141 -17.25 -26.87 -3.39
C GLU A 141 -16.78 -25.85 -2.32
N GLN A 142 -16.11 -24.78 -2.75
CA GLN A 142 -15.63 -23.74 -1.87
C GLN A 142 -16.77 -22.77 -1.55
N GLY A 143 -17.26 -22.83 -0.31
CA GLY A 143 -18.36 -21.99 0.19
C GLY A 143 -17.87 -20.65 0.70
N PHE A 144 -18.38 -19.57 0.11
CA PHE A 144 -18.16 -18.20 0.53
C PHE A 144 -19.40 -17.68 1.28
N MET A 145 -19.23 -17.36 2.56
CA MET A 145 -20.31 -16.82 3.39
C MET A 145 -20.66 -15.40 2.94
N VAL A 146 -21.94 -15.14 2.72
CA VAL A 146 -22.45 -13.89 2.14
C VAL A 146 -23.69 -13.41 2.87
N ASN A 147 -24.01 -12.14 2.70
CA ASN A 147 -25.24 -11.53 3.18
C ASN A 147 -26.27 -11.40 2.06
N GLU A 148 -27.53 -11.13 2.39
CA GLU A 148 -28.62 -10.96 1.41
C GLU A 148 -28.29 -9.93 0.32
N ALA A 149 -27.64 -8.83 0.69
CA ALA A 149 -27.21 -7.79 -0.25
C ALA A 149 -26.18 -8.33 -1.27
N ILE A 150 -25.25 -9.18 -0.83
CA ILE A 150 -24.23 -9.80 -1.69
C ILE A 150 -24.87 -10.84 -2.61
N VAL A 151 -25.85 -11.60 -2.13
CA VAL A 151 -26.61 -12.55 -2.93
C VAL A 151 -27.42 -11.83 -4.01
N ASP A 152 -28.04 -10.70 -3.67
CA ASP A 152 -28.77 -9.86 -4.61
C ASP A 152 -27.84 -9.26 -5.68
N PHE A 153 -26.66 -8.77 -5.27
CA PHE A 153 -25.60 -8.32 -6.17
C PHE A 153 -25.16 -9.44 -7.12
N TRP A 154 -24.80 -10.62 -6.59
CA TRP A 154 -24.38 -11.78 -7.37
C TRP A 154 -25.46 -12.26 -8.33
N LYS A 155 -26.73 -12.26 -7.91
CA LYS A 155 -27.87 -12.57 -8.80
C LYS A 155 -28.02 -11.55 -9.91
N SER A 156 -27.73 -10.27 -9.64
CA SER A 156 -27.75 -9.19 -10.63
C SER A 156 -26.52 -9.19 -11.56
N CYS A 157 -25.46 -9.94 -11.25
CA CYS A 157 -24.32 -10.18 -12.14
C CYS A 157 -24.69 -11.21 -13.22
N ASP A 158 -25.47 -10.80 -14.21
CA ASP A 158 -25.90 -11.66 -15.33
C ASP A 158 -25.05 -11.46 -16.60
N GLY A 159 -23.94 -10.73 -16.51
CA GLY A 159 -23.17 -10.32 -17.70
C GLY A 159 -23.83 -9.21 -18.54
N THR A 160 -24.92 -8.60 -18.05
CA THR A 160 -25.64 -7.49 -18.72
C THR A 160 -25.36 -6.12 -18.12
N LYS A 161 -24.85 -6.07 -16.89
CA LYS A 161 -24.59 -4.84 -16.14
C LYS A 161 -23.11 -4.68 -15.87
N THR A 162 -22.61 -3.46 -16.02
CA THR A 162 -21.24 -3.11 -15.65
C THR A 162 -21.10 -2.99 -14.14
N ILE A 163 -19.88 -3.14 -13.64
CA ILE A 163 -19.59 -3.01 -12.20
C ILE A 163 -20.01 -1.63 -11.70
N THR A 164 -19.87 -0.59 -12.53
CA THR A 164 -20.36 0.76 -12.23
C THR A 164 -21.87 0.79 -11.96
N GLN A 165 -22.68 0.13 -12.80
CA GLN A 165 -24.14 0.10 -12.61
C GLN A 165 -24.54 -0.75 -11.39
N LEU A 166 -23.81 -1.85 -11.14
CA LEU A 166 -24.03 -2.68 -9.97
C LEU A 166 -23.68 -1.92 -8.68
N THR A 167 -22.60 -1.13 -8.70
CA THR A 167 -22.16 -0.29 -7.57
C THR A 167 -23.18 0.80 -7.26
N ASP A 168 -23.74 1.44 -8.29
CA ASP A 168 -24.79 2.45 -8.16
C ASP A 168 -26.06 1.86 -7.53
N GLN A 169 -26.49 0.70 -8.02
CA GLN A 169 -27.65 -0.02 -7.47
C GLN A 169 -27.43 -0.48 -6.02
N PHE A 170 -26.22 -0.93 -5.69
CA PHE A 170 -25.85 -1.35 -4.35
C PHE A 170 -25.75 -0.15 -3.39
N SER A 171 -25.24 0.99 -3.86
CA SER A 171 -25.16 2.25 -3.11
C SER A 171 -26.56 2.79 -2.80
N ALA A 172 -27.46 2.78 -3.77
CA ALA A 172 -28.85 3.17 -3.60
C ALA A 172 -29.58 2.28 -2.58
N LYS A 173 -29.30 0.97 -2.56
CA LYS A 173 -29.91 0.03 -1.61
C LYS A 173 -29.37 0.18 -0.18
N LEU A 174 -28.08 0.41 -0.02
CA LEU A 174 -27.44 0.50 1.30
C LEU A 174 -27.50 1.92 1.90
N GLY A 175 -27.90 2.92 1.12
CA GLY A 175 -27.94 4.33 1.55
C GLY A 175 -26.55 4.89 1.88
N MET A 176 -25.50 4.26 1.37
CA MET A 176 -24.10 4.62 1.64
C MET A 176 -23.50 5.42 0.47
N PRO A 177 -22.52 6.30 0.71
CA PRO A 177 -21.88 7.09 -0.33
C PRO A 177 -21.16 6.20 -1.34
N ARG A 178 -21.34 6.49 -2.63
CA ARG A 178 -20.78 5.72 -3.76
C ARG A 178 -19.31 5.38 -3.60
N GLN A 179 -18.49 6.30 -3.08
CA GLN A 179 -17.06 6.09 -2.87
C GLN A 179 -16.74 4.97 -1.86
N GLN A 180 -17.56 4.84 -0.82
CA GLN A 180 -17.40 3.78 0.19
C GLN A 180 -17.91 2.44 -0.35
N VAL A 181 -19.03 2.49 -1.07
CA VAL A 181 -19.67 1.31 -1.67
C VAL A 181 -18.82 0.72 -2.78
N GLU A 182 -18.16 1.55 -3.58
CA GLU A 182 -17.27 1.11 -4.65
C GLU A 182 -16.13 0.26 -4.10
N GLN A 183 -15.51 0.65 -2.98
CA GLN A 183 -14.45 -0.16 -2.36
C GLN A 183 -14.95 -1.53 -1.91
N GLU A 184 -16.11 -1.59 -1.25
CA GLU A 184 -16.73 -2.85 -0.81
C GLU A 184 -17.12 -3.74 -1.99
N VAL A 185 -17.69 -3.15 -3.04
CA VAL A 185 -18.08 -3.86 -4.28
C VAL A 185 -16.85 -4.39 -5.01
N VAL A 186 -15.77 -3.61 -5.07
CA VAL A 186 -14.52 -4.01 -5.69
C VAL A 186 -13.91 -5.21 -4.95
N GLN A 187 -13.85 -5.16 -3.61
CA GLN A 187 -13.36 -6.26 -2.81
C GLN A 187 -14.25 -7.50 -2.99
N LEU A 188 -15.57 -7.32 -2.96
CA LEU A 188 -16.51 -8.41 -3.18
C LEU A 188 -16.33 -9.07 -4.55
N VAL A 189 -16.32 -8.29 -5.62
CA VAL A 189 -16.13 -8.79 -7.00
C VAL A 189 -14.80 -9.53 -7.12
N GLN A 190 -13.76 -9.03 -6.49
CA GLN A 190 -12.46 -9.69 -6.46
C GLN A 190 -12.49 -11.02 -5.72
N GLN A 191 -13.09 -11.09 -4.52
CA GLN A 191 -13.22 -12.34 -3.78
C GLN A 191 -14.05 -13.37 -4.54
N LEU A 192 -15.11 -12.92 -5.22
CA LEU A 192 -15.94 -13.77 -6.06
C LEU A 192 -15.18 -14.24 -7.31
N LEU A 193 -14.34 -13.42 -7.94
CA LEU A 193 -13.46 -13.83 -9.04
C LEU A 193 -12.38 -14.82 -8.60
N GLU A 194 -11.74 -14.58 -7.47
CA GLU A 194 -10.74 -15.49 -6.87
C GLU A 194 -11.38 -16.83 -6.48
N SER A 195 -12.63 -16.79 -6.03
CA SER A 195 -13.40 -17.98 -5.69
C SER A 195 -14.04 -18.63 -6.93
N GLU A 196 -13.76 -18.17 -8.16
CA GLU A 196 -14.40 -18.67 -9.39
C GLU A 196 -15.94 -18.65 -9.35
N LEU A 197 -16.51 -17.75 -8.54
CA LEU A 197 -17.94 -17.47 -8.40
C LEU A 197 -18.42 -16.34 -9.33
N LEU A 198 -17.47 -15.62 -9.93
CA LEU A 198 -17.71 -14.70 -11.04
C LEU A 198 -16.71 -15.00 -12.15
N LYS A 199 -17.14 -14.75 -13.38
CA LYS A 199 -16.29 -14.78 -14.57
C LYS A 199 -16.33 -13.39 -15.20
N ALA A 200 -15.20 -12.67 -15.17
CA ALA A 200 -15.05 -11.35 -15.78
C ALA A 200 -14.66 -11.44 -17.25
#